data_AF-A0AAW1J0F7-F1
#
_entry.id   AF-A0AAW1J0F7-F1
#
_cell.length_a   1.000
_cell.length_b   1.000
_cell.length_c   1.000
_cell.angle_alpha   90.00
_cell.angle_beta   90.00
_cell.angle_gamma   90.00
#
_symmetry.space_group_name_H-M   'P 1'
#
loop_
_entity.id
_entity.type
_entity.pdbx_description
1 polymer ?
#
loop_
_entity_poly.entity_id
_entity_poly.type
_entity_poly.pdbx_seq_one_letter_code
_entity_poly.pdbx_strand_id
1 'polypeptide(L)'
;MRGADCFNSSHERIPQCLRSDIEVIDLSWNRIRKIVEDDLKRYKSLKILYLDENMIMNVDENAFTSMTSLEILDMSWNSYNQNTNILEDIERLKPITSPLQYLELAFDDLNELPDLGVLPTLFYFNITGNANVKFNSSKFAGICNLKALNNNDTTASFDDPCECWSLEKWLEGRGVEFQSFSCKAKIDSCNRPIAQTDIQIYEDCIKNYEELVMKARMLTIVLPICVLVIVISYLFCITYTLNQKKKCSCTM
;
A
#
# COMPACT_ATOMS: atom_id res chain seq x y z
N MET A 1 -9.26 -15.28 6.35
CA MET A 1 -8.55 -14.33 7.23
C MET A 1 -9.28 -14.21 8.55
N ARG A 2 -8.59 -13.85 9.63
CA ARG A 2 -9.26 -13.55 10.92
C ARG A 2 -9.77 -12.11 10.90
N GLY A 3 -11.08 -11.91 10.99
CA GLY A 3 -11.71 -10.60 10.87
C GLY A 3 -12.49 -10.18 12.12
N ALA A 4 -12.65 -8.87 12.31
CA ALA A 4 -13.65 -8.27 13.18
C ALA A 4 -14.50 -7.30 12.36
N ASP A 5 -15.81 -7.50 12.44
CA ASP A 5 -16.81 -6.58 11.92
C ASP A 5 -17.22 -5.65 13.06
N CYS A 6 -16.85 -4.38 12.94
CA CYS A 6 -17.23 -3.29 13.85
C CYS A 6 -17.95 -2.18 13.07
N PHE A 7 -18.56 -2.53 11.93
CA PHE A 7 -19.31 -1.62 11.09
C PHE A 7 -20.42 -0.93 11.89
N ASN A 8 -20.55 0.40 11.72
CA ASN A 8 -21.63 1.20 12.31
C ASN A 8 -21.92 0.90 13.79
N SER A 9 -20.86 0.70 14.57
CA SER A 9 -20.93 0.29 15.98
C SER A 9 -20.70 1.46 16.94
N SER A 10 -20.76 2.70 16.44
CA SER A 10 -20.57 3.95 17.20
C SER A 10 -19.22 4.06 17.91
N HIS A 11 -18.17 3.42 17.39
CA HIS A 11 -16.82 3.54 17.94
C HIS A 11 -16.26 4.94 17.74
N GLU A 12 -15.72 5.53 18.81
CA GLU A 12 -15.01 6.81 18.74
C GLU A 12 -13.49 6.63 18.64
N ARG A 13 -13.00 5.39 18.83
CA ARG A 13 -11.61 4.97 18.74
C ARG A 13 -11.52 3.54 18.22
N ILE A 14 -10.34 3.17 17.73
CA ILE A 14 -10.03 1.80 17.33
C ILE A 14 -10.10 0.89 18.57
N PRO A 15 -10.97 -0.15 18.60
CA PRO A 15 -11.14 -1.02 19.75
C PRO A 15 -9.83 -1.71 20.12
N GLN A 16 -9.50 -1.80 21.41
CA GLN A 16 -8.25 -2.44 21.90
C GLN A 16 -8.45 -3.87 22.42
N CYS A 17 -9.68 -4.37 22.42
CA CYS A 17 -10.06 -5.69 22.94
C CYS A 17 -9.97 -6.82 21.90
N LEU A 18 -9.70 -6.49 20.63
CA LEU A 18 -9.60 -7.49 19.55
C LEU A 18 -8.40 -8.41 19.77
N ARG A 19 -8.33 -9.53 19.06
CA ARG A 19 -7.14 -10.37 19.10
C ARG A 19 -5.99 -9.68 18.37
N SER A 20 -4.76 -9.85 18.83
CA SER A 20 -3.59 -9.25 18.19
C SER A 20 -3.22 -9.89 16.85
N ASP A 21 -3.70 -11.12 16.59
CA ASP A 21 -3.50 -11.88 15.35
C ASP A 21 -4.61 -11.65 14.32
N ILE A 22 -5.38 -10.57 14.47
CA ILE A 22 -6.42 -10.16 13.54
C ILE A 22 -5.80 -9.64 12.23
N GLU A 23 -6.44 -9.99 11.12
CA GLU A 23 -5.96 -9.70 9.77
C GLU A 23 -6.90 -8.73 9.03
N VAL A 24 -8.16 -8.64 9.44
CA VAL A 24 -9.16 -7.72 8.86
C VAL A 24 -9.92 -7.02 9.97
N ILE A 25 -10.01 -5.70 9.90
CA ILE A 25 -10.87 -4.91 10.78
C ILE A 25 -11.71 -4.00 9.90
N ASP A 26 -13.03 -4.14 10.02
CA ASP A 26 -14.00 -3.20 9.46
C ASP A 26 -14.43 -2.24 10.58
N LEU A 27 -14.03 -0.98 10.47
CA LEU A 27 -14.42 0.13 11.35
C LEU A 27 -15.17 1.20 10.57
N SER A 28 -15.76 0.86 9.43
CA SER A 28 -16.48 1.80 8.60
C SER A 28 -17.74 2.31 9.29
N TRP A 29 -18.19 3.51 8.93
CA TRP A 29 -19.42 4.12 9.46
C TRP A 29 -19.40 4.35 10.98
N ASN A 30 -18.23 4.63 11.54
CA ASN A 30 -18.08 4.92 12.96
C ASN A 30 -17.91 6.42 13.22
N ARG A 31 -17.44 6.78 14.42
CA ARG A 31 -17.25 8.18 14.85
C ARG A 31 -15.81 8.44 15.25
N ILE A 32 -14.87 7.72 14.64
CA ILE A 32 -13.46 7.84 14.94
C ILE A 32 -12.98 9.20 14.44
N ARG A 33 -12.33 9.95 15.32
CA ARG A 33 -11.82 11.29 15.00
C ARG A 33 -10.31 11.37 14.96
N LYS A 34 -9.65 10.45 15.66
CA LYS A 34 -8.20 10.45 15.83
C LYS A 34 -7.66 9.04 15.73
N ILE A 35 -6.51 8.90 15.09
CA ILE A 35 -5.71 7.68 15.08
C ILE A 35 -4.37 8.00 15.72
N VAL A 36 -4.11 7.41 16.88
CA VAL A 36 -2.82 7.58 17.58
C VAL A 36 -1.92 6.36 17.39
N GLU A 37 -0.60 6.51 17.59
CA GLU A 37 0.39 5.42 17.41
C GLU A 37 -0.03 4.12 18.12
N ASP A 38 -0.46 4.24 19.38
CA ASP A 38 -0.80 3.08 20.19
C ASP A 38 -2.10 2.37 19.76
N ASP A 39 -2.97 3.00 18.97
CA ASP A 39 -4.24 2.41 18.52
C ASP A 39 -4.00 1.18 17.62
N LEU A 40 -2.97 1.23 16.78
CA LEU A 40 -2.69 0.22 15.74
C LEU A 40 -1.49 -0.67 16.08
N LYS A 41 -0.66 -0.26 17.04
CA LYS A 41 0.60 -0.91 17.44
C LYS A 41 0.52 -2.40 17.73
N ARG A 42 -0.61 -2.87 18.27
CA ARG A 42 -0.82 -4.28 18.62
C ARG A 42 -1.28 -5.15 17.45
N TYR A 43 -1.76 -4.56 16.37
CA TYR A 43 -2.36 -5.26 15.21
C TYR A 43 -1.34 -5.50 14.10
N LYS A 44 -0.20 -6.09 14.43
CA LYS A 44 0.92 -6.30 13.49
C LYS A 44 0.59 -7.23 12.33
N SER A 45 -0.41 -8.09 12.51
CA SER A 45 -0.91 -9.01 11.48
C SER A 45 -2.01 -8.41 10.60
N LEU A 46 -2.42 -7.16 10.85
CA LEU A 46 -3.51 -6.53 10.11
C LEU A 46 -3.11 -6.33 8.65
N LYS A 47 -3.97 -6.79 7.76
CA LYS A 47 -3.82 -6.72 6.30
C LYS A 47 -4.83 -5.79 5.65
N ILE A 48 -6.03 -5.73 6.21
CA ILE A 48 -7.12 -4.92 5.67
C ILE A 48 -7.71 -4.09 6.82
N LEU A 49 -7.73 -2.79 6.63
CA LEU A 49 -8.32 -1.83 7.57
C LEU A 49 -9.28 -0.91 6.81
N TYR A 50 -10.56 -1.02 7.12
CA TYR A 50 -11.58 -0.08 6.64
C TYR A 50 -11.88 0.95 7.72
N LEU A 51 -11.72 2.21 7.37
CA LEU A 51 -11.97 3.40 8.19
C LEU A 51 -12.84 4.42 7.44
N ASP A 52 -13.46 4.01 6.33
CA ASP A 52 -14.32 4.88 5.55
C ASP A 52 -15.54 5.36 6.35
N GLU A 53 -16.08 6.51 5.97
CA GLU A 53 -17.28 7.10 6.61
C GLU A 53 -17.09 7.29 8.13
N ASN A 54 -15.93 7.81 8.52
CA ASN A 54 -15.64 8.25 9.88
C ASN A 54 -15.52 9.79 9.92
N MET A 55 -14.84 10.34 10.94
CA MET A 55 -14.64 11.78 11.10
C MET A 55 -13.16 12.07 11.39
N ILE A 56 -12.25 11.31 10.76
CA ILE A 56 -10.83 11.33 11.07
C ILE A 56 -10.26 12.70 10.67
N MET A 57 -9.84 13.44 11.68
CA MET A 57 -9.27 14.78 11.55
C MET A 57 -7.85 14.86 12.09
N ASN A 58 -7.39 13.83 12.82
CA ASN A 58 -6.02 13.74 13.28
C ASN A 58 -5.42 12.34 13.16
N VAL A 59 -4.22 12.27 12.60
CA VAL A 59 -3.43 11.05 12.49
C VAL A 59 -2.04 11.34 13.04
N ASP A 60 -1.63 10.60 14.08
CA ASP A 60 -0.27 10.72 14.62
C ASP A 60 0.77 10.34 13.54
N GLU A 61 1.91 11.06 13.50
CA GLU A 61 3.02 10.82 12.56
C GLU A 61 3.53 9.37 12.51
N ASN A 62 3.29 8.59 13.57
CA ASN A 62 3.73 7.20 13.70
C ASN A 62 2.57 6.18 13.67
N ALA A 63 1.32 6.62 13.43
CA ALA A 63 0.10 5.80 13.49
C ALA A 63 0.21 4.46 12.74
N PHE A 64 0.74 4.49 11.52
CA PHE A 64 0.83 3.31 10.64
C PHE A 64 2.19 2.62 10.66
N THR A 65 3.19 3.13 11.41
CA THR A 65 4.57 2.62 11.38
C THR A 65 4.71 1.17 11.87
N SER A 66 3.83 0.73 12.77
CA SER A 66 3.84 -0.63 13.31
C SER A 66 3.13 -1.65 12.41
N MET A 67 2.47 -1.21 11.34
CA MET A 67 1.59 -2.03 10.52
C MET A 67 2.33 -2.75 9.40
N THR A 68 3.27 -3.63 9.73
CA THR A 68 4.18 -4.27 8.77
C THR A 68 3.52 -5.21 7.74
N SER A 69 2.22 -5.45 7.84
CA SER A 69 1.48 -6.38 6.96
C SER A 69 0.27 -5.75 6.29
N LEU A 70 0.06 -4.44 6.42
CA LEU A 70 -1.10 -3.78 5.82
C LEU A 70 -1.00 -3.79 4.29
N GLU A 71 -2.03 -4.32 3.64
CA GLU A 71 -2.17 -4.47 2.19
C GLU A 71 -3.26 -3.53 1.64
N ILE A 72 -4.32 -3.29 2.41
CA ILE A 72 -5.46 -2.44 2.03
C ILE A 72 -5.75 -1.46 3.17
N LEU A 73 -5.79 -0.17 2.83
CA LEU A 73 -6.23 0.90 3.71
C LEU A 73 -7.30 1.73 2.99
N ASP A 74 -8.49 1.76 3.59
CA ASP A 74 -9.55 2.67 3.15
C ASP A 74 -9.80 3.72 4.22
N MET A 75 -9.58 4.99 3.88
CA MET A 75 -9.92 6.13 4.73
C MET A 75 -10.83 7.12 4.01
N SER A 76 -11.57 6.68 3.00
CA SER A 76 -12.45 7.55 2.21
C SER A 76 -13.56 8.18 3.06
N TRP A 77 -14.14 9.28 2.60
CA TRP A 77 -15.29 9.94 3.23
C TRP A 77 -15.05 10.39 4.69
N ASN A 78 -13.82 10.75 5.04
CA ASN A 78 -13.50 11.21 6.40
C ASN A 78 -13.64 12.74 6.59
N SER A 79 -13.85 13.51 5.53
CA SER A 79 -13.99 14.98 5.59
C SER A 79 -15.44 15.50 5.50
N TYR A 80 -16.44 14.62 5.32
CA TYR A 80 -17.82 15.01 5.00
C TYR A 80 -18.49 15.99 6.00
N ASN A 81 -17.94 16.14 7.23
CA ASN A 81 -18.54 16.95 8.29
C ASN A 81 -17.65 18.06 8.87
N GLN A 82 -16.39 18.24 8.46
CA GLN A 82 -15.49 19.28 8.99
C GLN A 82 -14.44 19.72 7.95
N ASN A 83 -14.08 21.01 7.93
CA ASN A 83 -12.97 21.59 7.14
C ASN A 83 -11.60 21.13 7.68
N THR A 84 -11.39 19.82 7.80
CA THR A 84 -10.18 19.24 8.34
C THR A 84 -9.34 18.72 7.20
N ASN A 85 -8.19 19.36 7.00
CA ASN A 85 -7.21 18.89 6.03
C ASN A 85 -6.48 17.68 6.63
N ILE A 86 -6.97 16.48 6.36
CA ILE A 86 -6.33 15.23 6.81
C ILE A 86 -4.85 15.14 6.33
N LEU A 87 -4.50 15.88 5.27
CA LEU A 87 -3.14 15.88 4.72
C LEU A 87 -2.09 16.50 5.62
N GLU A 88 -2.38 17.53 6.41
CA GLU A 88 -1.33 18.08 7.29
C GLU A 88 -0.82 17.02 8.28
N ASP A 89 -1.69 16.09 8.65
CA ASP A 89 -1.36 14.97 9.52
C ASP A 89 -0.80 13.77 8.73
N ILE A 90 -1.26 13.52 7.49
CA ILE A 90 -0.69 12.47 6.63
C ILE A 90 0.70 12.85 6.09
N GLU A 91 0.99 14.12 5.80
CA GLU A 91 2.31 14.61 5.38
C GLU A 91 3.35 14.54 6.50
N ARG A 92 2.90 14.56 7.77
CA ARG A 92 3.78 14.29 8.92
C ARG A 92 4.03 12.81 9.11
N LEU A 93 3.27 11.93 8.46
CA LEU A 93 3.50 10.50 8.60
C LEU A 93 4.91 10.19 8.12
N LYS A 94 5.61 9.39 8.93
CA LYS A 94 6.76 8.68 8.40
C LYS A 94 6.27 7.76 7.27
N PRO A 95 7.11 7.53 6.23
CA PRO A 95 6.75 6.67 5.13
C PRO A 95 6.13 5.36 5.62
N ILE A 96 4.97 5.02 5.09
CA ILE A 96 4.28 3.79 5.43
C ILE A 96 5.17 2.63 4.96
N THR A 97 5.67 1.82 5.89
CA THR A 97 6.57 0.70 5.56
C THR A 97 5.82 -0.58 5.18
N SER A 98 4.51 -0.53 5.18
CA SER A 98 3.62 -1.65 4.88
C SER A 98 3.63 -1.98 3.38
N PRO A 99 3.42 -3.25 3.00
CA PRO A 99 3.29 -3.65 1.60
C PRO A 99 1.90 -3.28 1.05
N LEU A 100 1.54 -1.99 1.13
CA LEU A 100 0.26 -1.48 0.65
C LEU A 100 0.11 -1.79 -0.84
N GLN A 101 -1.08 -2.25 -1.20
CA GLN A 101 -1.51 -2.62 -2.54
C GLN A 101 -2.65 -1.72 -3.00
N TYR A 102 -3.56 -1.39 -2.07
CA TYR A 102 -4.70 -0.51 -2.26
C TYR A 102 -4.69 0.60 -1.21
N LEU A 103 -4.84 1.83 -1.70
CA LEU A 103 -5.06 3.01 -0.88
C LEU A 103 -6.28 3.76 -1.41
N GLU A 104 -7.27 3.96 -0.55
CA GLU A 104 -8.50 4.68 -0.87
C GLU A 104 -8.57 5.94 0.00
N LEU A 105 -8.52 7.11 -0.65
CA LEU A 105 -8.64 8.43 -0.05
C LEU A 105 -9.69 9.27 -0.79
N ALA A 106 -10.79 8.64 -1.19
CA ALA A 106 -11.83 9.31 -1.96
C ALA A 106 -12.67 10.22 -1.06
N PHE A 107 -13.07 11.39 -1.57
CA PHE A 107 -13.94 12.33 -0.86
C PHE A 107 -13.42 12.76 0.52
N ASP A 108 -12.12 13.05 0.61
CA ASP A 108 -11.42 13.43 1.86
C ASP A 108 -11.01 14.91 1.90
N ASP A 109 -11.52 15.74 0.99
CA ASP A 109 -11.20 17.18 0.86
C ASP A 109 -9.69 17.46 0.80
N LEU A 110 -8.96 16.62 0.05
CA LEU A 110 -7.52 16.71 -0.09
C LEU A 110 -7.12 17.99 -0.86
N ASN A 111 -6.26 18.83 -0.27
CA ASN A 111 -5.65 19.99 -0.94
C ASN A 111 -4.30 19.68 -1.64
N GLU A 112 -3.67 18.56 -1.33
CA GLU A 112 -2.40 18.04 -1.85
C GLU A 112 -2.41 16.51 -1.71
N LEU A 113 -1.51 15.78 -2.37
CA LEU A 113 -1.34 14.35 -2.08
C LEU A 113 -0.33 14.16 -0.94
N PRO A 114 -0.57 13.20 -0.02
CA PRO A 114 0.40 12.93 1.03
C PRO A 114 1.73 12.43 0.45
N ASP A 115 2.83 12.68 1.16
CA ASP A 115 4.10 12.00 0.84
C ASP A 115 4.01 10.54 1.29
N LEU A 116 3.65 9.67 0.35
CA LEU A 116 3.55 8.23 0.58
C LEU A 116 4.93 7.57 0.76
N GLY A 117 6.02 8.27 0.45
CA GLY A 117 7.35 7.67 0.37
C GLY A 117 7.44 6.58 -0.70
N VAL A 118 8.25 5.55 -0.43
CA VAL A 118 8.47 4.44 -1.36
C VAL A 118 7.55 3.27 -1.04
N LEU A 119 6.49 3.12 -1.83
CA LEU A 119 5.49 2.05 -1.76
C LEU A 119 5.53 1.18 -3.03
N PRO A 120 6.51 0.26 -3.13
CA PRO A 120 6.76 -0.50 -4.35
C PRO A 120 5.65 -1.49 -4.72
N THR A 121 4.77 -1.83 -3.77
CA THR A 121 3.67 -2.78 -3.99
C THR A 121 2.35 -2.10 -4.34
N LEU A 122 2.24 -0.77 -4.18
CA LEU A 122 0.99 -0.06 -4.40
C LEU A 122 0.65 -0.08 -5.89
N PHE A 123 -0.49 -0.65 -6.23
CA PHE A 123 -0.91 -0.76 -7.62
C PHE A 123 -2.26 -0.09 -7.89
N TYR A 124 -3.05 0.19 -6.86
CA TYR A 124 -4.30 0.93 -6.95
C TYR A 124 -4.31 2.09 -5.96
N PHE A 125 -4.58 3.30 -6.46
CA PHE A 125 -4.73 4.49 -5.63
C PHE A 125 -5.99 5.25 -6.06
N ASN A 126 -6.90 5.50 -5.13
CA ASN A 126 -8.12 6.24 -5.38
C ASN A 126 -8.13 7.55 -4.62
N ILE A 127 -8.39 8.63 -5.35
CA ILE A 127 -8.48 10.01 -4.84
C ILE A 127 -9.74 10.69 -5.38
N THR A 128 -10.74 9.91 -5.81
CA THR A 128 -11.98 10.40 -6.42
C THR A 128 -12.63 11.49 -5.58
N GLY A 129 -13.20 12.50 -6.24
CA GLY A 129 -14.01 13.53 -5.57
C GLY A 129 -13.24 14.52 -4.70
N ASN A 130 -11.90 14.57 -4.79
CA ASN A 130 -11.09 15.59 -4.13
C ASN A 130 -10.87 16.81 -5.02
N ALA A 131 -11.07 18.02 -4.47
CA ALA A 131 -11.01 19.25 -5.25
C ALA A 131 -9.74 20.06 -4.98
N ASN A 132 -9.16 20.63 -6.05
CA ASN A 132 -7.96 21.47 -6.03
C ASN A 132 -6.73 20.79 -5.43
N VAL A 133 -6.64 19.46 -5.56
CA VAL A 133 -5.49 18.68 -5.10
C VAL A 133 -4.24 19.18 -5.83
N LYS A 134 -3.22 19.57 -5.08
CA LYS A 134 -1.91 19.92 -5.65
C LYS A 134 -1.18 18.67 -6.15
N PHE A 135 -0.81 18.66 -7.42
CA PHE A 135 -0.08 17.58 -8.07
C PHE A 135 1.29 18.04 -8.55
N ASN A 136 2.24 17.11 -8.53
CA ASN A 136 3.52 17.17 -9.22
C ASN A 136 4.03 15.74 -9.46
N SER A 137 5.17 15.61 -10.14
CA SER A 137 5.76 14.28 -10.38
C SER A 137 6.30 13.61 -9.11
N SER A 138 6.84 14.35 -8.14
CA SER A 138 7.45 13.70 -6.97
C SER A 138 6.45 12.84 -6.18
N LYS A 139 5.16 13.22 -6.14
CA LYS A 139 4.09 12.44 -5.49
C LYS A 139 3.85 11.04 -6.06
N PHE A 140 4.28 10.74 -7.29
CA PHE A 140 4.12 9.41 -7.91
C PHE A 140 5.43 8.65 -8.07
N ALA A 141 6.56 9.22 -7.65
CA ALA A 141 7.88 8.65 -7.93
C ALA A 141 8.10 7.36 -7.14
N GLY A 142 7.73 7.36 -5.85
CA GLY A 142 7.90 6.22 -4.95
C GLY A 142 6.85 5.10 -5.08
N ILE A 143 5.84 5.25 -5.94
CA ILE A 143 4.78 4.25 -6.17
C ILE A 143 4.94 3.59 -7.54
N CYS A 144 6.11 3.03 -7.80
CA CYS A 144 6.54 2.57 -9.12
C CYS A 144 5.64 1.50 -9.76
N ASN A 145 4.96 0.66 -8.97
CA ASN A 145 4.09 -0.40 -9.47
C ASN A 145 2.62 0.03 -9.65
N LEU A 146 2.32 1.33 -9.54
CA LEU A 146 0.97 1.86 -9.78
C LEU A 146 0.43 1.39 -11.14
N LYS A 147 -0.79 0.85 -11.14
CA LYS A 147 -1.51 0.37 -12.33
C LYS A 147 -2.74 1.21 -12.62
N ALA A 148 -3.44 1.65 -11.58
CA ALA A 148 -4.60 2.51 -11.72
C ALA A 148 -4.59 3.62 -10.67
N LEU A 149 -4.81 4.83 -11.15
CA LEU A 149 -5.13 6.01 -10.36
C LEU A 149 -6.59 6.36 -10.65
N ASN A 150 -7.48 6.15 -9.68
CA ASN A 150 -8.85 6.59 -9.80
C ASN A 150 -8.96 8.05 -9.35
N ASN A 151 -8.99 8.96 -10.32
CA ASN A 151 -9.10 10.41 -10.13
C ASN A 151 -10.39 10.97 -10.76
N ASN A 152 -11.46 10.18 -10.80
CA ASN A 152 -12.78 10.66 -11.21
C ASN A 152 -13.19 11.84 -10.32
N ASP A 153 -13.88 12.82 -10.90
CA ASP A 153 -14.38 14.01 -10.18
C ASP A 153 -13.31 14.75 -9.35
N THR A 154 -12.03 14.59 -9.71
CA THR A 154 -10.89 15.22 -9.04
C THR A 154 -10.41 16.43 -9.83
N THR A 155 -10.21 17.58 -9.18
CA THR A 155 -9.60 18.75 -9.85
C THR A 155 -8.16 18.94 -9.39
N ALA A 156 -7.27 19.06 -10.36
CA ALA A 156 -5.84 19.19 -10.13
C ALA A 156 -5.37 20.66 -10.14
N SER A 157 -4.50 20.99 -9.20
CA SER A 157 -3.75 22.24 -9.14
C SER A 157 -2.26 21.96 -9.36
N PHE A 158 -1.58 22.82 -10.12
CA PHE A 158 -0.16 22.69 -10.44
C PHE A 158 0.52 24.05 -10.24
N ASP A 159 1.73 24.05 -9.68
CA ASP A 159 2.51 25.28 -9.48
C ASP A 159 3.00 25.83 -10.83
N ASP A 160 3.50 24.94 -11.70
CA ASP A 160 3.79 25.24 -13.11
C ASP A 160 2.72 24.58 -14.01
N PRO A 161 1.97 25.35 -14.83
CA PRO A 161 0.99 24.80 -15.77
C PRO A 161 1.50 23.71 -16.73
N CYS A 162 2.82 23.66 -17.00
CA CYS A 162 3.41 22.60 -17.81
C CYS A 162 3.62 21.27 -17.06
N GLU A 163 3.65 21.27 -15.73
CA GLU A 163 3.78 20.03 -14.94
C GLU A 163 2.60 19.09 -15.16
N CYS A 164 1.42 19.61 -15.46
CA CYS A 164 0.26 18.80 -15.82
C CYS A 164 0.56 17.85 -16.99
N TRP A 165 1.10 18.40 -18.09
CA TRP A 165 1.46 17.60 -19.27
C TRP A 165 2.63 16.64 -19.00
N SER A 166 3.61 17.06 -18.18
CA SER A 166 4.72 16.19 -17.81
C SER A 166 4.24 15.01 -16.95
N LEU A 167 3.36 15.26 -15.98
CA LEU A 167 2.76 14.23 -15.13
C LEU A 167 1.94 13.24 -15.95
N GLU A 168 1.07 13.71 -16.85
CA GLU A 168 0.28 12.83 -17.72
C GLU A 168 1.18 11.90 -18.54
N LYS A 169 2.14 12.46 -19.28
CA LYS A 169 3.07 11.67 -20.09
C LYS A 169 3.85 10.65 -19.26
N TRP A 170 4.18 11.00 -18.02
CA TRP A 170 4.91 10.11 -17.14
C TRP A 170 4.04 8.97 -16.61
N LEU A 171 2.78 9.23 -16.26
CA LEU A 171 1.80 8.18 -15.89
C LEU A 171 1.48 7.28 -17.09
N GLU A 172 1.25 7.86 -18.28
CA GLU A 172 1.02 7.15 -19.53
C GLU A 172 2.22 6.28 -19.92
N GLY A 173 3.43 6.82 -19.85
CA GLY A 173 4.67 6.09 -20.16
C GLY A 173 4.93 4.92 -19.21
N ARG A 174 4.31 4.94 -18.03
CA ARG A 174 4.31 3.85 -17.05
C ARG A 174 3.12 2.89 -17.20
N GLY A 175 2.19 3.17 -18.12
CA GLY A 175 0.99 2.37 -18.36
C GLY A 175 -0.01 2.44 -17.20
N VAL A 176 -0.07 3.57 -16.49
CA VAL A 176 -1.07 3.79 -15.44
C VAL A 176 -2.41 4.15 -16.09
N GLU A 177 -3.49 3.53 -15.64
CA GLU A 177 -4.86 3.87 -16.01
C GLU A 177 -5.35 5.04 -15.15
N PHE A 178 -5.75 6.15 -15.76
CA PHE A 178 -6.26 7.35 -15.08
C PHE A 178 -7.16 8.19 -16.02
N GLN A 179 -7.93 9.11 -15.46
CA GLN A 179 -8.64 10.14 -16.24
C GLN A 179 -7.71 11.31 -16.54
N SER A 180 -7.66 11.77 -17.78
CA SER A 180 -6.87 12.94 -18.15
C SER A 180 -7.23 14.16 -17.30
N PHE A 181 -6.21 14.87 -16.85
CA PHE A 181 -6.33 16.13 -16.14
C PHE A 181 -6.67 17.25 -17.11
N SER A 182 -7.43 18.25 -16.64
CA SER A 182 -7.76 19.44 -17.43
C SER A 182 -6.57 20.42 -17.48
N CYS A 183 -5.53 20.07 -18.24
CA CYS A 183 -4.31 20.87 -18.35
C CYS A 183 -4.56 22.23 -19.04
N LYS A 184 -4.21 23.33 -18.34
CA LYS A 184 -4.48 24.70 -18.82
C LYS A 184 -3.48 25.21 -19.86
N ALA A 185 -2.23 24.72 -19.84
CA ALA A 185 -1.19 25.15 -20.77
C ALA A 185 -1.33 24.49 -22.15
N LYS A 186 -0.82 25.14 -23.21
CA LYS A 186 -0.73 24.52 -24.54
C LYS A 186 0.39 23.48 -24.58
N ILE A 187 0.09 22.28 -25.06
CA ILE A 187 1.02 21.13 -25.08
C ILE A 187 2.33 21.43 -25.83
N ASP A 188 2.27 22.14 -26.96
CA ASP A 188 3.45 22.45 -27.80
C ASP A 188 4.48 23.34 -27.08
N SER A 189 4.05 24.05 -26.04
CA SER A 189 4.92 24.93 -25.23
C SER A 189 5.48 24.20 -24.00
N CYS A 190 5.08 22.95 -23.74
CA CYS A 190 5.42 22.20 -22.55
C CYS A 190 6.23 20.94 -22.91
N ASN A 191 7.53 21.15 -23.11
CA ASN A 191 8.52 20.07 -23.19
C ASN A 191 9.44 20.12 -21.96
N ARG A 192 8.88 19.77 -20.79
CA ARG A 192 9.62 19.71 -19.53
C ARG A 192 9.90 18.24 -19.19
N PRO A 193 11.17 17.83 -19.06
CA PRO A 193 11.48 16.49 -18.56
C PRO A 193 11.05 16.37 -17.09
N ILE A 194 10.76 15.16 -16.65
CA ILE A 194 10.60 14.84 -15.22
C ILE A 194 11.92 15.14 -14.51
N ALA A 195 11.85 15.64 -13.28
CA ALA A 195 13.03 15.94 -12.49
C ALA A 195 13.90 14.69 -12.31
N GLN A 196 15.23 14.84 -12.44
CA GLN A 196 16.15 13.71 -12.32
C GLN A 196 16.06 13.01 -10.95
N THR A 197 15.72 13.77 -9.91
CA THR A 197 15.46 13.24 -8.56
C THR A 197 14.27 12.28 -8.54
N ASP A 198 13.19 12.61 -9.23
CA ASP A 198 11.97 11.79 -9.28
C ASP A 198 12.22 10.52 -10.08
N ILE A 199 13.02 10.61 -11.15
CA ILE A 199 13.48 9.45 -11.92
C ILE A 199 14.30 8.51 -11.02
N GLN A 200 15.24 9.03 -10.23
CA GLN A 200 16.05 8.22 -9.31
C GLN A 200 15.18 7.52 -8.26
N ILE A 201 14.23 8.24 -7.64
CA ILE A 201 13.28 7.66 -6.67
C ILE A 201 12.47 6.52 -7.31
N TYR A 202 12.02 6.70 -8.55
CA TYR A 202 11.29 5.67 -9.29
C TYR A 202 12.14 4.44 -9.59
N GLU A 203 13.40 4.61 -10.02
CA GLU A 203 14.32 3.50 -10.27
C GLU A 203 14.65 2.72 -8.98
N ASP A 204 14.89 3.43 -7.88
CA ASP A 204 15.12 2.83 -6.57
C ASP A 204 13.89 2.06 -6.09
N CYS A 205 12.68 2.59 -6.34
CA CYS A 205 11.43 1.90 -6.08
C CYS A 205 11.32 0.60 -6.87
N ILE A 206 11.62 0.60 -8.17
CA ILE A 206 11.57 -0.63 -9.00
C ILE A 206 12.50 -1.69 -8.42
N LYS A 207 13.74 -1.29 -8.09
CA LYS A 207 14.70 -2.21 -7.48
C LYS A 207 14.17 -2.80 -6.17
N ASN A 208 13.57 -1.97 -5.31
CA ASN A 208 12.95 -2.43 -4.08
C ASN A 208 11.81 -3.43 -4.34
N TYR A 209 10.97 -3.16 -5.35
CA TYR A 209 9.91 -4.08 -5.77
C TYR A 209 10.46 -5.43 -6.23
N GLU A 210 11.49 -5.42 -7.09
CA GLU A 210 12.14 -6.64 -7.57
C GLU A 210 12.74 -7.46 -6.43
N GLU A 211 13.41 -6.82 -5.47
CA GLU A 211 13.92 -7.48 -4.28
C GLU A 211 12.80 -8.13 -3.44
N LEU A 212 11.67 -7.44 -3.26
CA LEU A 212 10.50 -7.97 -2.55
C LEU A 212 9.93 -9.20 -3.26
N VAL A 213 9.71 -9.12 -4.57
CA VAL A 213 9.19 -10.23 -5.38
C VAL A 213 10.15 -11.41 -5.36
N MET A 214 11.46 -11.17 -5.45
CA MET A 214 12.48 -12.21 -5.37
C MET A 214 12.49 -12.90 -4.00
N LYS A 215 12.44 -12.13 -2.89
CA LYS A 215 12.32 -12.69 -1.54
C LYS A 215 11.06 -13.54 -1.37
N ALA A 216 9.92 -13.06 -1.88
CA ALA A 216 8.66 -13.79 -1.82
C ALA A 216 8.75 -15.12 -2.58
N ARG A 217 9.27 -15.12 -3.83
CA ARG A 217 9.47 -16.34 -4.63
C ARG A 217 10.41 -17.34 -3.98
N MET A 218 11.49 -16.85 -3.36
CA MET A 218 12.42 -17.71 -2.62
C MET A 218 11.73 -18.45 -1.47
N LEU A 219 10.90 -17.75 -0.70
CA LEU A 219 10.17 -18.32 0.44
C LEU A 219 9.04 -19.28 0.03
N THR A 220 8.30 -18.98 -1.04
CA THR A 220 7.09 -19.72 -1.41
C THR A 220 7.32 -20.85 -2.40
N ILE A 221 8.39 -20.79 -3.21
CA ILE A 221 8.66 -21.77 -4.28
C ILE A 221 9.97 -22.50 -4.02
N VAL A 222 11.07 -21.76 -3.91
CA VAL A 222 12.41 -22.37 -3.89
C VAL A 222 12.63 -23.18 -2.62
N LEU A 223 12.38 -22.60 -1.44
CA LEU A 223 12.58 -23.31 -0.17
C LEU A 223 11.71 -24.56 -0.01
N PRO A 224 10.39 -24.55 -0.30
CA PRO A 224 9.57 -25.77 -0.26
C PRO A 224 10.06 -26.87 -1.20
N ILE A 225 10.50 -26.52 -2.42
CA ILE A 225 11.07 -27.49 -3.36
C ILE A 225 12.37 -28.09 -2.79
N CYS A 226 13.26 -27.27 -2.24
CA CYS A 226 14.49 -27.76 -1.61
C CYS A 226 14.19 -28.72 -0.45
N VAL A 227 13.23 -28.39 0.42
CA VAL A 227 12.81 -29.26 1.52
C VAL A 227 12.24 -30.57 0.99
N LEU A 228 11.39 -30.53 -0.04
CA LEU A 228 10.82 -31.72 -0.66
C LEU A 228 11.90 -32.64 -1.25
N VAL A 229 12.88 -32.08 -1.96
CA VAL A 229 14.03 -32.84 -2.50
C VAL A 229 14.81 -33.51 -1.37
N ILE A 230 15.11 -32.78 -0.29
CA ILE A 230 15.83 -33.33 0.87
C ILE A 230 15.06 -34.50 1.50
N VAL A 231 13.75 -34.36 1.68
CA VAL A 231 12.89 -35.41 2.25
C VAL A 231 12.86 -36.64 1.34
N ILE A 232 12.74 -36.46 0.02
CA ILE A 232 12.75 -37.57 -0.94
C ILE A 232 14.11 -38.29 -0.92
N SER A 233 15.22 -37.55 -0.95
CA SER A 233 16.56 -38.13 -0.86
C SER A 233 16.76 -38.90 0.44
N TYR A 234 16.24 -38.41 1.56
CA TYR A 234 16.29 -39.08 2.85
C TYR A 234 15.48 -40.39 2.85
N LEU A 235 14.25 -40.38 2.35
CA LEU A 235 13.40 -41.57 2.22
C LEU A 235 14.02 -42.62 1.28
N PHE A 236 14.61 -42.17 0.17
CA PHE A 236 15.34 -43.05 -0.74
C PHE A 236 16.53 -43.70 -0.05
N CYS A 237 17.29 -42.95 0.76
CA CYS A 237 18.40 -43.50 1.54
C CYS A 237 17.92 -44.53 2.59
N ILE A 238 16.81 -44.27 3.28
CA ILE A 238 16.20 -45.23 4.23
C ILE A 238 15.77 -46.51 3.51
N THR A 239 15.02 -46.39 2.42
CA THR A 239 14.54 -47.56 1.67
C THR A 239 15.71 -48.37 1.08
N TYR A 240 16.74 -47.70 0.59
CA TYR A 240 17.98 -48.33 0.12
C TYR A 240 18.70 -49.09 1.24
N THR A 241 18.90 -48.48 2.41
CA THR A 241 19.57 -49.12 3.56
C THR A 241 18.77 -50.28 4.14
N LEU A 242 17.43 -50.18 4.18
CA LEU A 242 16.55 -51.30 4.57
C LEU A 242 16.64 -52.46 3.58
N ASN A 243 16.69 -52.18 2.28
CA ASN A 243 16.86 -53.22 1.25
C ASN A 243 18.24 -53.89 1.31
N GLN A 244 19.30 -53.13 1.61
CA GLN A 244 20.64 -53.69 1.85
C GLN A 244 20.66 -54.62 3.07
N LYS A 245 20.03 -54.23 4.20
CA LYS A 245 19.93 -55.09 5.40
C LYS A 245 19.19 -56.41 5.11
N LYS A 246 18.14 -56.39 4.27
CA LYS A 246 17.44 -57.61 3.83
C LYS A 246 18.34 -58.55 3.00
N LYS A 247 19.29 -58.02 2.23
CA LYS A 247 20.25 -58.83 1.45
C LYS A 247 21.38 -59.45 2.29
N CYS A 248 21.63 -58.94 3.50
CA CYS A 248 22.68 -59.45 4.39
C CYS A 248 22.19 -60.46 5.46
N SER A 249 20.93 -60.91 5.40
CA SER A 249 20.41 -61.94 6.30
C SER A 249 20.59 -63.33 5.69
N CYS A 250 21.79 -63.91 5.81
CA CYS A 250 22.00 -65.34 5.56
C CYS A 250 21.59 -66.16 6.79
N THR A 251 20.83 -67.23 6.54
CA THR A 251 20.32 -68.24 7.49
C THR A 251 21.43 -69.03 8.20
N MET A 252 21.15 -69.47 9.43
CA MET A 252 21.49 -70.83 9.85
C MET A 252 20.24 -71.69 9.77
#